data_AF-A0A3B9QYR2-F1
#
_entry.id   AF-A0A3B9QYR2-F1
#
_cell.length_a   1.000
_cell.length_b   1.000
_cell.length_c   1.000
_cell.angle_alpha   90.00
_cell.angle_beta   90.00
_cell.angle_gamma   90.00
#
_symmetry.space_group_name_H-M   'P 1'
#
loop_
_entity.id
_entity.type
_entity.pdbx_description
1 polymer ?
#
loop_
_entity_poly.entity_id
_entity_poly.type
_entity_poly.pdbx_seq_one_letter_code
_entity_poly.pdbx_strand_id
1 'polypeptide(L)'
;MSVASNQLNPAAGKPYLSKLSDLSGLRPPERVCKLDRMGAAFPTRLSFMRLLLRRMSSERWQMKRGSFELDENGYGTAVYTAQLPDQAYSLIAFANPLADEDRTDRVIASAWDAAFVLFDGIPSQADIDRLRAQAPLQEAGRFEATDLVISRANRSLRLFEYVCDCLARGEQPEPTRLNEVGYLMRTTAVYGNGKFGISDRSRIASREETQNSFQAEMLTVFLIRQFTFDQLEHIASCRAGGAPAVLAPSLKRSLGIGNATGLGMAPFVVSHPELLHHWFHARESALARVRSMEDISPDDVKRALELQQRAYQHVCEWQTSDADYRRRNQELLQDLL
;
A
#
# COMPACT_ATOMS: atom_id res chain seq x y z
N MET A 1 -12.68 17.49 -13.30
CA MET A 1 -13.85 16.59 -13.46
C MET A 1 -14.54 16.52 -12.12
N SER A 2 -15.68 17.19 -12.00
CA SER A 2 -16.49 17.26 -10.78
C SER A 2 -16.93 15.84 -10.38
N VAL A 3 -16.58 15.41 -9.18
CA VAL A 3 -17.20 14.23 -8.56
C VAL A 3 -18.66 14.61 -8.36
N ALA A 4 -19.58 13.85 -8.95
CA ALA A 4 -21.01 14.06 -8.72
C ALA A 4 -21.27 13.98 -7.22
N SER A 5 -21.81 15.06 -6.65
CA SER A 5 -22.26 15.11 -5.26
C SER A 5 -23.29 14.00 -5.04
N ASN A 6 -23.00 13.05 -4.14
CA ASN A 6 -24.01 12.14 -3.62
C ASN A 6 -25.09 12.99 -2.94
N GLN A 7 -26.20 13.24 -3.63
CA GLN A 7 -27.36 13.90 -3.03
C GLN A 7 -28.01 12.90 -2.06
N LEU A 8 -27.76 13.11 -0.76
CA LEU A 8 -28.54 12.49 0.30
C LEU A 8 -29.90 13.19 0.36
N ASN A 9 -30.97 12.49 -0.03
CA ASN A 9 -32.34 12.99 0.10
C ASN A 9 -32.76 12.94 1.60
N PRO A 10 -33.11 14.07 2.25
CA PRO A 10 -33.37 14.10 3.70
C PRO A 10 -34.68 13.43 4.12
N ALA A 11 -35.54 12.98 3.19
CA ALA A 11 -36.91 12.60 3.50
C ALA A 11 -37.15 11.11 3.84
N ALA A 12 -36.13 10.25 3.85
CA ALA A 12 -36.30 8.85 4.23
C ALA A 12 -35.12 8.38 5.09
N GLY A 13 -35.38 8.07 6.35
CA GLY A 13 -34.39 7.56 7.33
C GLY A 13 -33.83 6.17 7.05
N LYS A 14 -33.69 5.78 5.78
CA LYS A 14 -32.92 4.63 5.29
C LYS A 14 -32.27 5.05 3.97
N PRO A 15 -30.98 4.74 3.72
CA PRO A 15 -30.35 5.01 2.43
C PRO A 15 -31.11 4.26 1.33
N TYR A 16 -32.00 4.96 0.64
CA TYR A 16 -32.72 4.44 -0.50
C TYR A 16 -31.83 4.73 -1.72
N LEU A 17 -31.14 3.71 -2.23
CA LEU A 17 -30.57 3.76 -3.56
C LEU A 17 -31.74 4.00 -4.51
N SER A 18 -31.89 5.22 -5.02
CA SER A 18 -32.83 5.53 -6.09
C SER A 18 -32.66 4.46 -7.17
N LYS A 19 -33.76 3.83 -7.61
CA LYS A 19 -33.75 2.85 -8.71
C LYS A 19 -32.86 3.39 -9.83
N LEU A 20 -31.68 2.79 -9.98
CA LEU A 20 -30.66 3.11 -10.97
C LEU A 20 -31.25 2.81 -12.36
N SER A 21 -31.85 3.81 -12.97
CA SER A 21 -32.43 3.71 -14.31
C SER A 21 -31.39 3.83 -15.45
N ASP A 22 -30.11 3.59 -15.16
CA ASP A 22 -29.05 3.45 -16.18
C ASP A 22 -28.04 2.36 -15.78
N LEU A 23 -28.52 1.12 -15.75
CA LEU A 23 -27.70 -0.10 -15.57
C LEU A 23 -27.29 -0.72 -16.92
N SER A 24 -27.47 -0.02 -18.05
CA SER A 24 -27.13 -0.57 -19.37
C SER A 24 -25.63 -0.83 -19.47
N GLY A 25 -25.26 -2.08 -19.77
CA GLY A 25 -23.87 -2.46 -20.05
C GLY A 25 -23.06 -3.00 -18.88
N LEU A 26 -23.62 -3.07 -17.66
CA LEU A 26 -23.00 -3.84 -16.57
C LEU A 26 -22.97 -5.33 -16.92
N ARG A 27 -21.84 -5.98 -16.68
CA ARG A 27 -21.74 -7.43 -16.85
C ARG A 27 -22.40 -8.13 -15.67
N PRO A 28 -23.05 -9.29 -15.89
CA PRO A 28 -23.80 -9.97 -14.85
C PRO A 28 -22.87 -10.49 -13.73
N PRO A 29 -23.32 -10.54 -12.46
CA PRO A 29 -22.51 -10.96 -11.31
C PRO A 29 -21.87 -12.34 -11.51
N GLU A 30 -22.58 -13.28 -12.13
CA GLU A 30 -22.10 -14.64 -12.43
C GLU A 30 -20.87 -14.63 -13.33
N ARG A 31 -20.64 -13.54 -14.08
CA ARG A 31 -19.46 -13.35 -14.92
C ARG A 31 -18.31 -12.68 -14.18
N VAL A 32 -18.59 -11.74 -13.27
CA VAL A 32 -17.56 -10.85 -12.70
C VAL A 32 -17.17 -11.20 -11.27
N CYS A 33 -18.10 -11.68 -10.46
CA CYS A 33 -17.90 -12.06 -9.05
C CYS A 33 -17.48 -13.53 -8.91
N LYS A 34 -16.52 -13.99 -9.73
CA LYS A 34 -15.94 -15.33 -9.63
C LYS A 34 -14.56 -15.29 -8.96
N LEU A 35 -14.26 -16.32 -8.16
CA LEU A 35 -12.98 -16.43 -7.44
C LEU A 35 -11.76 -16.42 -8.38
N ASP A 36 -11.86 -17.10 -9.51
CA ASP A 36 -10.80 -17.15 -10.53
C ASP A 36 -10.48 -15.77 -11.13
N ARG A 37 -11.48 -14.90 -11.28
CA ARG A 37 -11.31 -13.51 -11.72
C ARG A 37 -10.83 -12.59 -10.61
N MET A 38 -11.28 -12.82 -9.37
CA MET A 38 -10.78 -12.09 -8.20
C MET A 38 -9.29 -12.35 -8.00
N GLY A 39 -8.87 -13.62 -8.05
CA GLY A 39 -7.47 -14.01 -7.87
C GLY A 39 -6.53 -13.54 -8.99
N ALA A 40 -7.05 -13.24 -10.18
CA ALA A 40 -6.27 -12.76 -11.32
C ALA A 40 -6.35 -11.23 -11.54
N ALA A 41 -6.93 -10.48 -10.60
CA ALA A 41 -7.13 -9.05 -10.77
C ALA A 41 -5.83 -8.25 -10.55
N PHE A 42 -5.40 -7.53 -11.59
CA PHE A 42 -4.33 -6.56 -11.47
C PHE A 42 -4.82 -5.23 -10.86
N PRO A 43 -3.93 -4.44 -10.23
CA PRO A 43 -4.27 -3.12 -9.72
C PRO A 43 -4.76 -2.19 -10.84
N THR A 44 -5.89 -1.53 -10.61
CA THR A 44 -6.50 -0.57 -11.55
C THR A 44 -6.39 0.85 -11.01
N ARG A 45 -6.89 1.85 -11.75
CA ARG A 45 -7.02 3.22 -11.24
C ARG A 45 -7.93 3.30 -10.01
N LEU A 46 -8.82 2.33 -9.78
CA LEU A 46 -9.72 2.31 -8.64
C LEU A 46 -9.10 1.64 -7.39
N SER A 47 -7.91 1.06 -7.50
CA SER A 47 -7.23 0.44 -6.36
C SER A 47 -6.92 1.46 -5.26
N PHE A 48 -7.02 1.03 -4.00
CA PHE A 48 -6.95 1.91 -2.82
C PHE A 48 -5.69 2.78 -2.78
N MET A 49 -4.51 2.19 -3.03
CA MET A 49 -3.25 2.94 -3.11
C MET A 49 -3.24 3.97 -4.25
N ARG A 50 -3.84 3.66 -5.41
CA ARG A 50 -3.89 4.60 -6.53
C ARG A 50 -4.86 5.75 -6.29
N LEU A 51 -5.90 5.53 -5.47
CA LEU A 51 -6.79 6.61 -5.00
C LEU A 51 -6.01 7.54 -4.08
N LEU A 52 -5.32 6.98 -3.08
CA LEU A 52 -4.50 7.74 -2.14
C LEU A 52 -3.43 8.59 -2.85
N LEU A 53 -2.63 7.97 -3.73
CA LEU A 53 -1.56 8.68 -4.45
C LEU A 53 -2.08 9.83 -5.33
N ARG A 54 -3.26 9.65 -5.95
CA ARG A 54 -3.88 10.73 -6.73
C ARG A 54 -4.32 11.88 -5.83
N ARG A 55 -4.92 11.58 -4.68
CA ARG A 55 -5.33 12.57 -3.69
C ARG A 55 -4.13 13.35 -3.16
N MET A 56 -3.09 12.64 -2.70
CA MET A 56 -1.83 13.23 -2.24
C MET A 56 -1.26 14.20 -3.29
N SER A 57 -1.29 13.82 -4.57
CA SER A 57 -0.80 14.65 -5.66
C SER A 57 -1.71 15.85 -5.95
N SER A 58 -3.03 15.69 -5.98
CA SER A 58 -3.96 16.78 -6.29
C SER A 58 -4.02 17.83 -5.18
N GLU A 59 -3.93 17.39 -3.93
CA GLU A 59 -3.93 18.24 -2.73
C GLU A 59 -2.53 18.68 -2.33
N ARG A 60 -1.49 18.27 -3.08
CA ARG A 60 -0.09 18.65 -2.87
C ARG A 60 0.39 18.39 -1.43
N TRP A 61 0.07 17.20 -0.91
CA TRP A 61 0.50 16.80 0.43
C TRP A 61 2.02 16.89 0.53
N GLN A 62 2.51 17.46 1.63
CA GLN A 62 3.94 17.61 1.86
C GLN A 62 4.44 16.42 2.68
N MET A 63 5.42 15.70 2.16
CA MET A 63 6.07 14.60 2.88
C MET A 63 7.32 15.15 3.57
N LYS A 64 7.38 15.06 4.89
CA LYS A 64 8.51 15.53 5.70
C LYS A 64 9.13 14.37 6.46
N ARG A 65 10.45 14.26 6.40
CA ARG A 65 11.22 13.42 7.34
C ARG A 65 11.51 14.26 8.58
N GLY A 66 10.94 13.85 9.71
CA GLY A 66 11.16 14.45 11.03
C GLY A 66 12.42 13.90 11.68
N SER A 67 12.33 13.48 12.94
CA SER A 67 13.42 12.77 13.62
C SER A 67 13.86 11.55 12.80
N PHE A 68 15.16 11.38 12.63
CA PHE A 68 15.79 10.26 11.95
C PHE A 68 17.05 9.90 12.74
N GLU A 69 16.85 9.11 13.79
CA GLU A 69 17.85 8.74 14.79
C GLU A 69 18.14 7.25 14.62
N LEU A 70 18.86 6.92 13.55
CA LEU A 70 19.35 5.56 13.29
C LEU A 70 20.86 5.48 13.53
N ASP A 71 21.31 4.41 14.17
CA ASP A 71 22.73 4.07 14.28
C ASP A 71 23.32 3.60 12.94
N GLU A 72 24.61 3.28 12.92
CA GLU A 72 25.32 2.77 11.74
C GLU A 72 24.79 1.46 11.16
N ASN A 73 24.05 0.69 11.97
CA ASN A 73 23.39 -0.56 11.56
C ASN A 73 21.93 -0.35 11.14
N GLY A 74 21.46 0.91 11.18
CA GLY A 74 20.10 1.30 10.82
C GLY A 74 19.06 1.00 11.89
N TYR A 75 19.46 0.81 13.15
CA TYR A 75 18.58 0.62 14.30
C TYR A 75 18.30 1.95 15.00
N GLY A 76 17.09 2.12 15.51
CA GLY A 76 16.67 3.35 16.18
C GLY A 76 15.27 3.79 15.78
N THR A 77 15.04 5.10 15.76
CA THR A 77 13.71 5.69 15.52
C THR A 77 13.70 6.63 14.33
N ALA A 78 12.66 6.57 13.49
CA ALA A 78 12.44 7.54 12.43
C ALA A 78 10.98 7.97 12.35
N VAL A 79 10.73 9.23 12.01
CA VAL A 79 9.39 9.81 11.90
C VAL A 79 9.18 10.42 10.52
N TYR A 80 8.10 10.04 9.83
CA TYR A 80 7.72 10.59 8.53
C TYR A 80 6.33 11.20 8.62
N THR A 81 6.18 12.46 8.27
CA THR A 81 4.91 13.18 8.36
C THR A 81 4.36 13.48 6.98
N ALA A 82 3.15 13.03 6.71
CA ALA A 82 2.32 13.48 5.61
C ALA A 82 1.50 14.69 6.10
N GLN A 83 1.84 15.87 5.62
CA GLN A 83 1.16 17.12 5.92
C GLN A 83 0.11 17.42 4.83
N LEU A 84 -1.15 17.48 5.26
CA LEU A 84 -2.30 17.92 4.49
C LEU A 84 -2.58 19.40 4.77
N PRO A 85 -3.51 20.05 4.04
CA PRO A 85 -3.92 21.43 4.33
C PRO A 85 -4.37 21.64 5.78
N ASP A 86 -5.24 20.76 6.29
CA ASP A 86 -5.88 20.93 7.60
C ASP A 86 -5.46 19.87 8.64
N GLN A 87 -4.65 18.89 8.25
CA GLN A 87 -4.30 17.73 9.06
C GLN A 87 -2.86 17.28 8.85
N ALA A 88 -2.35 16.45 9.76
CA ALA A 88 -1.08 15.76 9.60
C ALA A 88 -1.21 14.31 10.06
N TYR A 89 -0.45 13.43 9.44
CA TYR A 89 -0.31 12.03 9.86
C TYR A 89 1.15 11.65 9.88
N SER A 90 1.63 11.08 10.98
CA SER A 90 3.03 10.71 11.13
C SER A 90 3.20 9.21 11.28
N LEU A 91 4.01 8.61 10.41
CA LEU A 91 4.52 7.26 10.65
C LEU A 91 5.71 7.36 11.62
N ILE A 92 5.62 6.66 12.75
CA ILE A 92 6.73 6.42 13.65
C ILE A 92 7.24 5.00 13.39
N ALA A 93 8.52 4.88 13.05
CA ALA A 93 9.20 3.64 12.77
C ALA A 93 10.22 3.35 13.88
N PHE A 94 10.14 2.17 14.48
CA PHE A 94 11.09 1.65 15.46
C PHE A 94 11.82 0.47 14.85
N ALA A 95 13.09 0.63 14.51
CA ALA A 95 13.93 -0.44 13.99
C ALA A 95 14.81 -1.01 15.09
N ASN A 96 14.76 -2.32 15.28
CA ASN A 96 15.44 -3.02 16.36
C ASN A 96 16.41 -4.06 15.79
N PRO A 97 17.49 -4.37 16.51
CA PRO A 97 18.31 -5.54 16.19
C PRO A 97 17.47 -6.81 16.34
N LEU A 98 17.62 -7.72 15.38
CA LEU A 98 17.00 -9.02 15.40
C LEU A 98 18.02 -10.06 14.92
N ALA A 99 18.25 -11.10 15.72
CA ALA A 99 19.13 -12.19 15.35
C ALA A 99 18.56 -12.97 14.17
N ASP A 100 19.43 -13.51 13.31
CA ASP A 100 19.00 -14.14 12.06
C ASP A 100 18.15 -15.38 12.29
N GLU A 101 18.40 -16.11 13.38
CA GLU A 101 17.64 -17.29 13.76
C GLU A 101 16.20 -16.96 14.22
N ASP A 102 15.98 -15.75 14.70
CA ASP A 102 14.68 -15.27 15.17
C ASP A 102 13.84 -14.64 14.03
N ARG A 103 14.42 -14.48 12.83
CA ARG A 103 13.73 -13.91 11.66
C ARG A 103 12.79 -14.93 11.05
N THR A 104 11.49 -14.71 11.22
CA THR A 104 10.47 -15.48 10.52
C THR A 104 9.44 -14.58 9.85
N ASP A 105 9.10 -14.92 8.60
CA ASP A 105 8.05 -14.24 7.82
C ASP A 105 6.63 -14.55 8.33
N ARG A 106 6.48 -15.33 9.41
CA ARG A 106 5.18 -15.73 9.93
C ARG A 106 4.56 -14.62 10.77
N VAL A 107 3.24 -14.48 10.66
CA VAL A 107 2.44 -13.51 11.44
C VAL A 107 2.57 -13.76 12.95
N ILE A 108 2.79 -15.01 13.34
CA ILE A 108 2.94 -15.49 14.72
C ILE A 108 4.36 -15.39 15.27
N ALA A 109 5.28 -14.70 14.58
CA ALA A 109 6.61 -14.45 15.13
C ALA A 109 6.51 -13.78 16.52
N SER A 110 7.58 -13.84 17.30
CA SER A 110 7.69 -13.08 18.56
C SER A 110 8.64 -11.89 18.44
N ALA A 111 9.33 -11.75 17.31
CA ALA A 111 10.34 -10.73 17.08
C ALA A 111 10.37 -10.25 15.62
N TRP A 112 10.74 -8.98 15.40
CA TRP A 112 10.70 -8.30 14.10
C TRP A 112 11.79 -7.26 13.97
N ASP A 113 12.21 -6.98 12.73
CA ASP A 113 13.15 -5.87 12.46
C ASP A 113 12.58 -4.51 12.80
N ALA A 114 11.29 -4.33 12.55
CA ALA A 114 10.68 -3.03 12.75
C ALA A 114 9.21 -3.12 13.18
N ALA A 115 8.84 -2.20 14.06
CA ALA A 115 7.46 -1.90 14.42
C ALA A 115 7.10 -0.47 13.94
N PHE A 116 5.85 -0.29 13.54
CA PHE A 116 5.37 0.94 12.94
C PHE A 116 4.03 1.34 13.54
N VAL A 117 3.84 2.64 13.72
CA VAL A 117 2.58 3.25 14.13
C VAL A 117 2.30 4.44 13.21
N LEU A 118 1.13 4.45 12.56
CA LEU A 118 0.59 5.66 11.96
C LEU A 118 -0.14 6.43 13.04
N PHE A 119 0.36 7.62 13.34
CA PHE A 119 -0.14 8.52 14.36
C PHE A 119 -0.99 9.64 13.72
N ASP A 120 -2.07 10.01 14.40
CA ASP A 120 -2.96 11.11 14.06
C ASP A 120 -2.39 12.43 14.56
N GLY A 121 -1.76 13.20 13.67
CA GLY A 121 -1.04 14.43 13.98
C GLY A 121 0.47 14.28 13.92
N ILE A 122 1.17 15.20 14.60
CA ILE A 122 2.63 15.20 14.76
C ILE A 122 2.93 14.75 16.19
N PRO A 123 3.66 13.63 16.39
CA PRO A 123 3.89 13.08 17.71
C PRO A 123 4.88 13.93 18.51
N SER A 124 4.62 14.07 19.80
CA SER A 124 5.60 14.59 20.77
C SER A 124 6.63 13.52 21.12
N GLN A 125 7.70 13.91 21.81
CA GLN A 125 8.67 12.94 22.32
C GLN A 125 8.04 11.94 23.29
N ALA A 126 7.08 12.38 24.11
CA ALA A 126 6.35 11.50 25.04
C ALA A 126 5.52 10.45 24.28
N ASP A 127 4.91 10.82 23.15
CA ASP A 127 4.19 9.89 22.29
C ASP A 127 5.14 8.85 21.69
N ILE A 128 6.31 9.30 21.20
CA ILE A 128 7.33 8.42 20.63
C ILE A 128 7.84 7.42 21.69
N ASP A 129 8.16 7.90 22.89
CA ASP A 129 8.68 7.05 23.97
C ASP A 129 7.63 6.04 24.45
N ARG A 130 6.36 6.46 24.58
CA ARG A 130 5.24 5.56 24.86
C ARG A 130 5.13 4.50 23.77
N LEU A 131 5.06 4.91 22.51
CA LEU A 131 4.85 4.00 21.39
C LEU A 131 6.04 3.07 21.16
N ARG A 132 7.27 3.47 21.50
CA ARG A 132 8.45 2.60 21.46
C ARG A 132 8.27 1.39 22.38
N ALA A 133 7.70 1.61 23.58
CA ALA A 133 7.41 0.53 24.52
C ALA A 133 6.19 -0.30 24.13
N GLN A 134 5.17 0.31 23.50
CA GLN A 134 3.87 -0.35 23.27
C GLN A 134 3.75 -1.05 21.91
N ALA A 135 4.27 -0.47 20.84
CA ALA A 135 4.10 -0.97 19.48
C ALA A 135 4.64 -2.40 19.27
N PRO A 136 5.80 -2.81 19.83
CA PRO A 136 6.29 -4.18 19.70
C PRO A 136 5.39 -5.24 20.35
N LEU A 137 4.64 -4.86 21.40
CA LEU A 137 3.85 -5.78 22.23
C LEU A 137 2.52 -6.22 21.59
N GLN A 138 2.04 -5.51 20.57
CA GLN A 138 0.76 -5.75 19.87
C GLN A 138 -0.42 -6.03 20.81
N GLU A 139 -0.86 -7.30 20.92
CA GLU A 139 -1.98 -7.73 21.76
C GLU A 139 -1.80 -7.30 23.22
N ALA A 140 -0.57 -7.30 23.71
CA ALA A 140 -0.24 -6.90 25.07
C ALA A 140 0.03 -5.38 25.19
N GLY A 141 0.13 -4.66 24.08
CA GLY A 141 0.35 -3.22 24.03
C GLY A 141 -0.87 -2.41 24.47
N ARG A 142 -0.65 -1.13 24.78
CA ARG A 142 -1.68 -0.14 25.10
C ARG A 142 -1.54 1.04 24.15
N PHE A 143 -2.62 1.30 23.43
CA PHE A 143 -2.69 2.32 22.40
C PHE A 143 -3.73 3.37 22.75
N GLU A 144 -3.58 4.53 22.14
CA GLU A 144 -4.41 5.69 22.33
C GLU A 144 -5.23 6.00 21.07
N ALA A 145 -6.18 6.92 21.21
CA ALA A 145 -7.06 7.34 20.13
C ALA A 145 -6.32 7.96 18.93
N THR A 146 -5.08 8.40 19.13
CA THR A 146 -4.18 8.95 18.11
C THR A 146 -3.43 7.86 17.33
N ASP A 147 -3.39 6.62 17.82
CA ASP A 147 -2.63 5.55 17.20
C ASP A 147 -3.56 4.85 16.19
N LEU A 148 -3.47 5.19 14.91
CA LEU A 148 -4.47 4.82 13.89
C LEU A 148 -4.26 3.42 13.33
N VAL A 149 -3.00 3.11 13.01
CA VAL A 149 -2.62 1.86 12.33
C VAL A 149 -1.31 1.38 12.92
N ILE A 150 -1.20 0.09 13.20
CA ILE A 150 0.08 -0.52 13.56
C ILE A 150 0.48 -1.60 12.57
N SER A 151 1.79 -1.78 12.41
CA SER A 151 2.36 -2.81 11.55
C SER A 151 3.68 -3.28 12.13
N ARG A 152 4.08 -4.49 11.74
CA ARG A 152 5.44 -5.00 11.95
C ARG A 152 5.98 -5.49 10.62
N ALA A 153 7.29 -5.44 10.45
CA ALA A 153 7.91 -5.88 9.22
C ALA A 153 9.30 -6.47 9.46
N ASN A 154 9.70 -7.33 8.51
CA ASN A 154 11.03 -7.88 8.42
C ASN A 154 11.68 -7.47 7.10
N ARG A 155 12.99 -7.28 7.10
CA ARG A 155 13.80 -7.03 5.92
C ARG A 155 13.84 -8.31 5.07
N SER A 156 13.84 -8.14 3.75
CA SER A 156 14.17 -9.21 2.81
C SER A 156 15.69 -9.42 2.84
N LEU A 157 16.20 -10.11 3.86
CA LEU A 157 17.61 -10.05 4.29
C LEU A 157 18.60 -10.18 3.14
N ARG A 158 18.47 -11.21 2.30
CA ARG A 158 19.38 -11.45 1.18
C ARG A 158 19.38 -10.31 0.15
N LEU A 159 18.20 -9.82 -0.22
CA LEU A 159 18.09 -8.75 -1.21
C LEU A 159 18.50 -7.40 -0.61
N PHE A 160 18.13 -7.15 0.65
CA PHE A 160 18.47 -5.94 1.39
C PHE A 160 19.98 -5.79 1.50
N GLU A 161 20.70 -6.81 1.97
CA GLU A 161 22.16 -6.80 2.07
C GLU A 161 22.83 -6.64 0.70
N TYR A 162 22.37 -7.37 -0.32
CA TYR A 162 22.89 -7.22 -1.69
C TYR A 162 22.79 -5.78 -2.20
N VAL A 163 21.64 -5.13 -2.04
CA VAL A 163 21.45 -3.75 -2.49
C VAL A 163 22.31 -2.80 -1.65
N CYS A 164 22.38 -3.02 -0.34
CA CYS A 164 23.21 -2.22 0.55
C CYS A 164 24.68 -2.26 0.13
N ASP A 165 25.20 -3.44 -0.18
CA ASP A 165 26.59 -3.64 -0.61
C ASP A 165 26.88 -3.02 -1.98
N CYS A 166 25.96 -3.12 -2.93
CA CYS A 166 26.08 -2.40 -4.21
C CYS A 166 26.20 -0.90 -3.96
N LEU A 167 25.27 -0.32 -3.20
CA LEU A 167 25.25 1.12 -2.95
C LEU A 167 26.49 1.58 -2.16
N ALA A 168 26.97 0.80 -1.20
CA ALA A 168 28.18 1.09 -0.43
C ALA A 168 29.44 1.13 -1.31
N ARG A 169 29.47 0.38 -2.41
CA ARG A 169 30.53 0.44 -3.43
C ARG A 169 30.34 1.53 -4.49
N GLY A 170 29.24 2.30 -4.41
CA GLY A 170 28.88 3.29 -5.42
C GLY A 170 28.23 2.70 -6.68
N GLU A 171 27.76 1.46 -6.62
CA GLU A 171 27.13 0.72 -7.71
C GLU A 171 25.60 0.67 -7.55
N GLN A 172 24.87 0.50 -8.64
CA GLN A 172 23.42 0.22 -8.59
C GLN A 172 23.16 -1.29 -8.72
N PRO A 173 22.16 -1.83 -8.00
CA PRO A 173 21.80 -3.24 -8.11
C PRO A 173 21.17 -3.57 -9.47
N GLU A 174 21.25 -4.85 -9.87
CA GLU A 174 20.67 -5.35 -11.11
C GLU A 174 19.13 -5.31 -11.06
N PRO A 175 18.43 -4.70 -12.04
CA PRO A 175 16.96 -4.56 -12.02
C PRO A 175 16.21 -5.90 -11.98
N THR A 176 16.72 -6.92 -12.66
CA THR A 176 16.12 -8.27 -12.74
C THR A 176 16.01 -8.90 -11.34
N ARG A 177 17.10 -8.88 -10.56
CA ARG A 177 17.13 -9.38 -9.18
C ARG A 177 16.15 -8.64 -8.26
N LEU A 178 16.00 -7.33 -8.45
CA LEU A 178 15.00 -6.56 -7.70
C LEU A 178 13.58 -7.03 -8.04
N ASN A 179 13.30 -7.26 -9.32
CA ASN A 179 11.96 -7.63 -9.80
C ASN A 179 11.55 -9.07 -9.42
N GLU A 180 12.52 -9.99 -9.27
CA GLU A 180 12.25 -11.36 -8.80
C GLU A 180 11.62 -11.40 -7.39
N VAL A 181 11.98 -10.44 -6.53
CA VAL A 181 11.44 -10.36 -5.15
C VAL A 181 10.38 -9.25 -5.03
N GLY A 182 10.62 -8.09 -5.63
CA GLY A 182 9.69 -6.96 -5.69
C GLY A 182 9.58 -6.12 -4.41
N TYR A 183 10.32 -6.44 -3.34
CA TYR A 183 10.33 -5.67 -2.09
C TYR A 183 11.64 -5.86 -1.30
N LEU A 184 12.00 -4.82 -0.52
CA LEU A 184 13.13 -4.85 0.41
C LEU A 184 12.70 -5.09 1.87
N MET A 185 11.43 -4.88 2.16
CA MET A 185 10.83 -5.10 3.47
C MET A 185 9.43 -5.68 3.28
N ARG A 186 9.07 -6.60 4.18
CA ARG A 186 7.81 -7.33 4.15
C ARG A 186 7.07 -7.12 5.47
N THR A 187 5.89 -6.51 5.41
CA THR A 187 5.02 -6.39 6.58
C THR A 187 4.39 -7.73 6.90
N THR A 188 4.31 -8.08 8.19
CA THR A 188 3.58 -9.27 8.63
C THR A 188 2.07 -9.08 8.49
N ALA A 189 1.60 -7.88 8.85
CA ALA A 189 0.22 -7.45 8.76
C ALA A 189 0.13 -5.94 9.00
N VAL A 190 -0.94 -5.33 8.49
CA VAL A 190 -1.28 -3.92 8.73
C VAL A 190 -2.62 -3.90 9.45
N TYR A 191 -2.64 -3.40 10.68
CA TYR A 191 -3.79 -3.46 11.57
C TYR A 191 -4.34 -2.06 11.80
N GLY A 192 -5.62 -1.87 11.46
CA GLY A 192 -6.39 -0.65 11.72
C GLY A 192 -7.71 -0.99 12.41
N ASN A 193 -8.57 0.02 12.54
CA ASN A 193 -9.97 -0.12 12.95
C ASN A 193 -10.16 -0.84 14.29
N GLY A 194 -9.65 -0.26 15.39
CA GLY A 194 -9.91 -0.76 16.74
C GLY A 194 -9.10 -2.01 17.15
N LYS A 195 -8.41 -2.65 16.20
CA LYS A 195 -7.66 -3.87 16.48
C LYS A 195 -6.54 -3.62 17.50
N PHE A 196 -6.45 -4.46 18.53
CA PHE A 196 -5.51 -4.32 19.64
C PHE A 196 -5.68 -3.04 20.48
N GLY A 197 -6.84 -2.38 20.39
CA GLY A 197 -7.11 -1.16 21.16
C GLY A 197 -6.57 0.12 20.53
N ILE A 198 -6.12 0.06 19.26
CA ILE A 198 -5.81 1.25 18.46
C ILE A 198 -7.09 2.01 18.09
N SER A 199 -6.96 3.17 17.45
CA SER A 199 -8.08 4.03 17.08
C SER A 199 -9.15 3.29 16.25
N ASP A 200 -10.42 3.50 16.60
CA ASP A 200 -11.56 2.97 15.86
C ASP A 200 -11.83 3.78 14.59
N ARG A 201 -12.23 3.12 13.50
CA ARG A 201 -12.49 3.78 12.21
C ARG A 201 -13.55 4.87 12.30
N SER A 202 -14.49 4.80 13.25
CA SER A 202 -15.51 5.84 13.49
C SER A 202 -14.90 7.21 13.77
N ARG A 203 -13.70 7.29 14.37
CA ARG A 203 -13.03 8.56 14.72
C ARG A 203 -12.51 9.33 13.51
N ILE A 204 -12.14 8.62 12.46
CA ILE A 204 -11.63 9.20 11.21
C ILE A 204 -12.64 9.06 10.07
N ALA A 205 -13.85 8.57 10.33
CA ALA A 205 -14.80 8.21 9.28
C ALA A 205 -15.35 9.39 8.48
N SER A 206 -15.48 10.54 9.12
CA SER A 206 -16.00 11.76 8.52
C SER A 206 -14.95 12.52 7.71
N ARG A 207 -13.66 12.24 7.91
CA ARG A 207 -12.57 12.97 7.23
C ARG A 207 -12.45 12.50 5.79
N GLU A 208 -12.36 13.46 4.88
CA GLU A 208 -12.47 13.24 3.44
C GLU A 208 -11.36 12.30 2.91
N GLU A 209 -10.15 12.48 3.41
CA GLU A 209 -8.95 11.70 3.09
C GLU A 209 -9.01 10.23 3.53
N THR A 210 -9.85 9.92 4.52
CA THR A 210 -10.02 8.55 5.05
C THR A 210 -11.34 7.90 4.67
N GLN A 211 -12.22 8.59 3.92
CA GLN A 211 -13.54 8.06 3.54
C GLN A 211 -13.46 6.78 2.69
N ASN A 212 -12.51 6.70 1.77
CA ASN A 212 -12.33 5.52 0.93
C ASN A 212 -11.80 4.32 1.75
N SER A 213 -11.99 3.11 1.24
CA SER A 213 -11.51 1.90 1.90
C SER A 213 -9.98 1.95 2.11
N PHE A 214 -9.55 1.58 3.31
CA PHE A 214 -8.17 1.36 3.72
C PHE A 214 -7.18 2.53 3.52
N GLN A 215 -7.64 3.78 3.49
CA GLN A 215 -6.73 4.90 3.17
C GLN A 215 -5.64 5.11 4.23
N ALA A 216 -5.97 4.98 5.52
CA ALA A 216 -5.00 5.09 6.60
C ALA A 216 -3.95 3.97 6.48
N GLU A 217 -4.39 2.73 6.26
CA GLU A 217 -3.53 1.57 6.09
C GLU A 217 -2.65 1.68 4.84
N MET A 218 -3.19 2.20 3.73
CA MET A 218 -2.41 2.48 2.52
C MET A 218 -1.36 3.58 2.76
N LEU A 219 -1.68 4.61 3.54
CA LEU A 219 -0.71 5.65 3.92
C LEU A 219 0.41 5.07 4.79
N THR A 220 0.06 4.20 5.74
CA THR A 220 1.05 3.45 6.54
C THR A 220 2.01 2.68 5.65
N VAL A 221 1.50 1.87 4.71
CA VAL A 221 2.36 1.07 3.81
C VAL A 221 3.21 1.96 2.89
N PHE A 222 2.65 3.07 2.40
CA PHE A 222 3.38 4.04 1.59
C PHE A 222 4.57 4.63 2.36
N LEU A 223 4.37 5.03 3.62
CA LEU A 223 5.42 5.61 4.45
C LEU A 223 6.44 4.54 4.92
N ILE A 224 6.01 3.30 5.18
CA ILE A 224 6.93 2.18 5.47
C ILE A 224 7.86 1.93 4.28
N ARG A 225 7.33 2.01 3.05
CA ARG A 225 8.12 1.91 1.82
C ARG A 225 9.20 2.99 1.75
N GLN A 226 8.87 4.22 2.11
CA GLN A 226 9.86 5.30 2.17
C GLN A 226 10.92 5.01 3.25
N PHE A 227 10.51 4.62 4.45
CA PHE A 227 11.42 4.24 5.53
C PHE A 227 12.39 3.14 5.11
N THR A 228 11.92 2.13 4.38
CA THR A 228 12.78 1.03 3.91
C THR A 228 13.92 1.53 3.02
N PHE A 229 13.65 2.48 2.12
CA PHE A 229 14.70 3.06 1.28
C PHE A 229 15.65 3.92 2.10
N ASP A 230 15.13 4.80 2.95
CA ASP A 230 15.96 5.68 3.77
C ASP A 230 16.84 4.89 4.74
N GLN A 231 16.33 3.80 5.32
CA GLN A 231 17.12 2.89 6.16
C GLN A 231 18.23 2.20 5.37
N LEU A 232 17.92 1.67 4.18
CA LEU A 232 18.90 1.03 3.30
C LEU A 232 20.02 1.99 2.89
N GLU A 233 19.65 3.19 2.44
CA GLU A 233 20.58 4.21 1.97
C GLU A 233 21.45 4.76 3.10
N HIS A 234 20.89 4.88 4.31
CA HIS A 234 21.64 5.24 5.52
C HIS A 234 22.71 4.20 5.84
N ILE A 235 22.34 2.91 5.92
CA ILE A 235 23.30 1.83 6.22
C ILE A 235 24.39 1.79 5.14
N ALA A 236 24.01 1.88 3.86
CA ALA A 236 24.96 1.87 2.75
C ALA A 236 25.93 3.07 2.82
N SER A 237 25.43 4.25 3.19
CA SER A 237 26.25 5.45 3.38
C SER A 237 27.22 5.30 4.55
N CYS A 238 26.78 4.74 5.68
CA CYS A 238 27.65 4.42 6.81
C CYS A 238 28.77 3.45 6.41
N ARG A 239 28.44 2.38 5.66
CA ARG A 239 29.44 1.42 5.12
C ARG A 239 30.43 2.09 4.15
N ALA A 240 29.99 3.10 3.42
CA ALA A 240 30.81 3.88 2.49
C ALA A 240 31.58 5.04 3.16
N GLY A 241 31.70 5.06 4.49
CA GLY A 241 32.41 6.12 5.21
C GLY A 241 31.72 7.49 5.14
N GLY A 242 30.39 7.52 4.98
CA GLY A 242 29.58 8.73 4.88
C GLY A 242 29.36 9.23 3.44
N ALA A 243 29.88 8.54 2.43
CA ALA A 243 29.60 8.88 1.04
C ALA A 243 28.10 8.67 0.71
N PRO A 244 27.47 9.53 -0.12
CA PRO A 244 26.08 9.35 -0.51
C PRO A 244 25.87 8.01 -1.25
N ALA A 245 24.93 7.19 -0.76
CA ALA A 245 24.65 5.86 -1.29
C ALA A 245 23.14 5.74 -1.60
N VAL A 246 22.72 6.25 -2.76
CA VAL A 246 21.30 6.43 -3.12
C VAL A 246 20.86 5.44 -4.19
N LEU A 247 19.75 4.76 -3.96
CA LEU A 247 19.11 3.87 -4.93
C LEU A 247 18.42 4.70 -6.02
N ALA A 248 18.69 4.36 -7.28
CA ALA A 248 18.15 5.08 -8.42
C ALA A 248 16.61 5.15 -8.38
N PRO A 249 15.99 6.32 -8.66
CA PRO A 249 14.54 6.46 -8.61
C PRO A 249 13.77 5.51 -9.53
N SER A 250 14.38 5.09 -10.65
CA SER A 250 13.81 4.07 -11.55
C SER A 250 13.66 2.71 -10.86
N LEU A 251 14.65 2.32 -10.06
CA LEU A 251 14.64 1.06 -9.30
C LEU A 251 13.70 1.13 -8.11
N LYS A 252 13.67 2.28 -7.40
CA LYS A 252 12.68 2.48 -6.33
C LYS A 252 11.26 2.23 -6.86
N ARG A 253 10.92 2.69 -8.07
CA ARG A 253 9.57 2.55 -8.66
C ARG A 253 9.12 1.10 -8.90
N SER A 254 10.03 0.14 -9.06
CA SER A 254 9.65 -1.28 -9.21
C SER A 254 9.46 -1.99 -7.87
N LEU A 255 9.97 -1.42 -6.77
CA LEU A 255 9.90 -2.00 -5.44
C LEU A 255 8.65 -1.53 -4.69
N GLY A 256 7.91 -2.49 -4.14
CA GLY A 256 6.80 -2.28 -3.21
C GLY A 256 7.18 -2.65 -1.77
N ILE A 257 6.15 -2.92 -0.97
CA ILE A 257 6.27 -3.55 0.35
C ILE A 257 5.59 -4.91 0.27
N GLY A 258 6.31 -5.96 0.67
CA GLY A 258 5.76 -7.30 0.71
C GLY A 258 4.70 -7.42 1.81
N ASN A 259 3.75 -8.33 1.65
CA ASN A 259 2.79 -8.69 2.68
C ASN A 259 2.89 -10.20 2.98
N ALA A 260 2.95 -10.57 4.25
CA ALA A 260 3.09 -11.96 4.67
C ALA A 260 1.77 -12.68 4.97
N THR A 261 0.66 -11.95 5.13
CA THR A 261 -0.62 -12.55 5.54
C THR A 261 -1.70 -12.50 4.45
N GLY A 262 -2.33 -13.66 4.24
CA GLY A 262 -3.58 -13.83 3.49
C GLY A 262 -4.67 -14.58 4.26
N LEU A 263 -4.40 -14.98 5.51
CA LEU A 263 -5.30 -15.84 6.30
C LEU A 263 -6.68 -15.19 6.56
N GLY A 264 -6.70 -13.86 6.68
CA GLY A 264 -7.95 -13.12 6.87
C GLY A 264 -8.79 -12.94 5.59
N MET A 265 -8.23 -13.19 4.40
CA MET A 265 -8.90 -12.82 3.15
C MET A 265 -10.11 -13.70 2.85
N ALA A 266 -10.03 -15.02 3.05
CA ALA A 266 -11.17 -15.90 2.80
C ALA A 266 -12.35 -15.61 3.75
N PRO A 267 -12.14 -15.52 5.09
CA PRO A 267 -13.20 -15.06 6.00
C PRO A 267 -13.72 -13.65 5.66
N PHE A 268 -12.83 -12.72 5.29
CA PHE A 268 -13.24 -11.35 4.94
C PHE A 268 -14.20 -11.32 3.75
N VAL A 269 -13.90 -12.10 2.69
CA VAL A 269 -14.74 -12.20 1.50
C VAL A 269 -16.12 -12.76 1.84
N VAL A 270 -16.19 -13.76 2.71
CA VAL A 270 -17.45 -14.39 3.14
C VAL A 270 -18.26 -13.46 4.04
N SER A 271 -17.60 -12.76 4.97
CA SER A 271 -18.29 -11.92 5.97
C SER A 271 -18.67 -10.53 5.49
N HIS A 272 -18.13 -10.06 4.35
CA HIS A 272 -18.36 -8.69 3.85
C HIS A 272 -18.82 -8.63 2.38
N PRO A 273 -19.89 -9.36 2.00
CA PRO A 273 -20.36 -9.41 0.62
C PRO A 273 -20.82 -8.03 0.08
N GLU A 274 -21.40 -7.18 0.93
CA GLU A 274 -21.83 -5.82 0.55
C GLU A 274 -20.64 -4.93 0.17
N LEU A 275 -19.56 -5.02 0.92
CA LEU A 275 -18.34 -4.26 0.64
C LEU A 275 -17.70 -4.71 -0.67
N LEU A 276 -17.62 -6.02 -0.90
CA LEU A 276 -17.16 -6.56 -2.18
C LEU A 276 -18.07 -6.14 -3.33
N HIS A 277 -19.38 -6.19 -3.14
CA HIS A 277 -20.34 -5.71 -4.12
C HIS A 277 -20.06 -4.26 -4.50
N HIS A 278 -19.84 -3.36 -3.54
CA HIS A 278 -19.51 -1.96 -3.84
C HIS A 278 -18.22 -1.81 -4.67
N TRP A 279 -17.17 -2.59 -4.37
CA TRP A 279 -15.93 -2.54 -5.16
C TRP A 279 -16.12 -3.05 -6.59
N PHE A 280 -16.84 -4.16 -6.76
CA PHE A 280 -17.18 -4.69 -8.08
C PHE A 280 -18.07 -3.74 -8.85
N HIS A 281 -19.11 -3.21 -8.21
CA HIS A 281 -20.03 -2.27 -8.80
C HIS A 281 -19.31 -1.00 -9.26
N ALA A 282 -18.39 -0.44 -8.46
CA ALA A 282 -17.59 0.71 -8.86
C ALA A 282 -16.73 0.43 -10.10
N ARG A 283 -16.10 -0.76 -10.17
CA ARG A 283 -15.31 -1.18 -11.33
C ARG A 283 -16.17 -1.40 -12.57
N GLU A 284 -17.27 -2.12 -12.46
CA GLU A 284 -18.16 -2.40 -13.60
C GLU A 284 -18.84 -1.13 -14.10
N SER A 285 -19.22 -0.22 -13.21
CA SER A 285 -19.75 1.11 -13.58
C SER A 285 -18.73 1.91 -14.39
N ALA A 286 -17.46 1.92 -13.96
CA ALA A 286 -16.40 2.59 -14.70
C ALA A 286 -16.19 1.97 -16.09
N LEU A 287 -16.20 0.64 -16.18
CA LEU A 287 -16.06 -0.06 -17.46
C LEU A 287 -17.25 0.17 -18.39
N ALA A 288 -18.47 0.12 -17.87
CA ALA A 288 -19.68 0.37 -18.66
C ALA A 288 -19.66 1.78 -19.26
N ARG A 289 -19.28 2.80 -18.48
CA ARG A 289 -19.13 4.18 -18.96
C ARG A 289 -18.12 4.32 -20.09
N VAL A 290 -16.99 3.61 -20.02
CA VAL A 290 -15.99 3.63 -21.10
C VAL A 290 -16.51 2.90 -22.34
N ARG A 291 -17.22 1.77 -22.17
CA ARG A 291 -17.79 0.99 -23.27
C ARG A 291 -18.98 1.66 -23.95
N SER A 292 -19.64 2.61 -23.29
CA SER A 292 -20.75 3.38 -23.84
C SER A 292 -20.32 4.68 -24.51
N MET A 293 -19.01 4.94 -24.63
CA MET A 293 -18.52 6.11 -25.37
C MET A 293 -18.76 5.89 -26.87
N GLU A 294 -19.53 6.78 -27.49
CA GLU A 294 -19.83 6.73 -28.93
C GLU A 294 -18.72 7.43 -29.73
N ASP A 295 -18.21 8.56 -29.22
CA ASP A 295 -17.12 9.32 -29.83
C ASP A 295 -15.84 9.20 -29.01
N ILE A 296 -14.76 8.73 -29.65
CA ILE A 296 -13.43 8.62 -29.04
C ILE A 296 -12.46 9.47 -29.84
N SER A 297 -11.77 10.40 -29.17
CA SER A 297 -10.79 11.25 -29.83
C SER A 297 -9.55 10.46 -30.29
N PRO A 298 -8.88 10.87 -31.38
CA PRO A 298 -7.61 10.26 -31.79
C PRO A 298 -6.54 10.27 -30.68
N ASP A 299 -6.54 11.30 -29.84
CA ASP A 299 -5.62 11.41 -28.69
C ASP A 299 -5.92 10.37 -27.60
N ASP A 300 -7.20 10.08 -27.33
CA ASP A 300 -7.60 9.03 -26.39
C ASP A 300 -7.24 7.65 -26.91
N VAL A 301 -7.41 7.40 -28.22
CA VAL A 301 -6.97 6.15 -28.87
C VAL A 301 -5.46 5.99 -28.73
N LYS A 302 -4.68 7.02 -29.09
CA LYS A 302 -3.23 7.02 -28.94
C LYS A 302 -2.83 6.74 -27.49
N ARG A 303 -3.50 7.39 -26.53
CA ARG A 303 -3.23 7.19 -25.11
C ARG A 303 -3.57 5.77 -24.65
N ALA A 304 -4.65 5.18 -25.14
CA ALA A 304 -5.02 3.81 -24.83
C ALA A 304 -3.96 2.82 -25.32
N LEU A 305 -3.46 3.00 -26.55
CA LEU A 305 -2.39 2.17 -27.12
C LEU A 305 -1.06 2.29 -26.33
N GLU A 306 -0.69 3.50 -25.91
CA GLU A 306 0.48 3.68 -25.03
C GLU A 306 0.31 2.95 -23.68
N LEU A 307 -0.89 2.98 -23.11
CA LEU A 307 -1.19 2.29 -21.86
C LEU A 307 -1.24 0.77 -22.03
N GLN A 308 -1.72 0.28 -23.18
CA GLN A 308 -1.69 -1.13 -23.57
C GLN A 308 -0.24 -1.62 -23.66
N GLN A 309 0.65 -0.89 -24.33
CA GLN A 309 2.07 -1.24 -24.41
C GLN A 309 2.73 -1.29 -23.03
N ARG A 310 2.36 -0.37 -22.13
CA ARG A 310 2.84 -0.40 -20.73
C ARG A 310 2.28 -1.59 -19.95
N ALA A 311 1.03 -1.97 -20.20
CA ALA A 311 0.44 -3.16 -19.60
C ALA A 311 1.12 -4.44 -20.10
N TYR A 312 1.41 -4.53 -21.39
CA TYR A 312 2.16 -5.63 -21.99
C TYR A 312 3.53 -5.80 -21.31
N GLN A 313 4.29 -4.70 -21.22
CA GLN A 313 5.59 -4.71 -20.52
C GLN A 313 5.45 -5.17 -19.06
N HIS A 314 4.45 -4.68 -18.33
CA HIS A 314 4.22 -5.08 -16.95
C HIS A 314 3.92 -6.58 -16.80
N VAL A 315 3.16 -7.17 -17.73
CA VAL A 315 2.86 -8.61 -17.70
C VAL A 315 4.10 -9.43 -18.05
N CYS A 316 4.97 -8.98 -18.97
CA CYS A 316 6.25 -9.62 -19.24
C CYS A 316 7.18 -9.65 -18.02
N GLU A 317 7.14 -8.60 -17.20
CA GLU A 317 7.92 -8.49 -15.95
C GLU A 317 7.35 -9.36 -14.83
N TRP A 318 6.09 -9.78 -14.91
CA TRP A 318 5.43 -10.59 -13.89
C TRP A 318 5.76 -12.07 -14.05
N GLN A 319 6.86 -12.50 -13.43
CA GLN A 319 7.28 -13.89 -13.40
C GLN A 319 6.70 -14.63 -12.19
N THR A 320 6.20 -15.84 -12.41
CA THR A 320 5.62 -16.68 -11.36
C THR A 320 5.99 -18.14 -11.57
N SER A 321 6.27 -18.84 -10.46
CA SER A 321 6.56 -20.27 -10.45
C SER A 321 5.29 -21.14 -10.58
N ASP A 322 4.10 -20.54 -10.44
CA ASP A 322 2.83 -21.24 -10.60
C ASP A 322 2.44 -21.41 -12.08
N ALA A 323 2.14 -22.66 -12.48
CA ALA A 323 1.87 -23.00 -13.87
C ALA A 323 0.55 -22.40 -14.39
N ASP A 324 -0.48 -22.31 -13.55
CA ASP A 324 -1.76 -21.75 -13.95
C ASP A 324 -1.68 -20.24 -14.16
N TYR A 325 -0.98 -19.53 -13.28
CA TYR A 325 -0.74 -18.10 -13.47
C TYR A 325 0.16 -17.83 -14.69
N ARG A 326 1.18 -18.66 -14.96
CA ARG A 326 1.99 -18.51 -16.18
C ARG A 326 1.14 -18.62 -17.44
N ARG A 327 0.26 -19.62 -17.52
CA ARG A 327 -0.66 -19.80 -18.66
C ARG A 327 -1.58 -18.60 -18.83
N ARG A 328 -2.19 -18.11 -17.75
CA ARG A 328 -3.04 -16.91 -17.79
C ARG A 328 -2.29 -15.66 -18.22
N ASN A 329 -1.04 -15.49 -17.80
CA ASN A 329 -0.21 -14.37 -18.23
C ASN A 329 0.12 -14.47 -19.73
N GLN A 330 0.36 -15.67 -20.26
CA GLN A 330 0.56 -15.88 -21.70
C GLN A 330 -0.69 -15.54 -22.52
N GLU A 331 -1.88 -15.97 -22.06
CA GLU A 331 -3.17 -15.59 -22.67
C GLU A 331 -3.35 -14.06 -22.64
N LEU A 332 -3.08 -13.41 -21.52
CA LEU A 332 -3.18 -11.96 -21.39
C LEU A 332 -2.19 -11.21 -22.30
N LEU A 333 -0.98 -11.75 -22.51
CA LEU A 333 -0.02 -11.17 -23.45
C LEU A 333 -0.53 -11.23 -24.89
N GLN A 334 -1.22 -12.31 -25.28
CA GLN A 334 -1.85 -12.43 -26.60
C GLN A 334 -3.01 -11.44 -26.75
N ASP A 335 -3.83 -11.27 -25.70
CA ASP A 335 -4.93 -10.29 -25.69
C ASP A 335 -4.46 -8.82 -25.76
N LEU A 336 -3.20 -8.56 -25.38
CA LEU A 336 -2.60 -7.22 -25.36
C LEU A 336 -1.86 -6.86 -26.65
N LEU A 337 -1.64 -7.80 -27.57
CA LEU A 337 -1.04 -7.57 -28.89
C LEU A 337 -2.09 -7.12 -29.92
#